data_AF-A0A8J7IL34-F1
#
_entry.id   AF-A0A8J7IL34-F1
#
_cell.length_a   1.000
_cell.length_b   1.000
_cell.length_c   1.000
_cell.angle_alpha   90.00
_cell.angle_beta   90.00
_cell.angle_gamma   90.00
#
_symmetry.space_group_name_H-M   'P 1'
#
loop_
_entity.id
_entity.type
_entity.pdbx_description
1 polymer ?
#
loop_
_entity_poly.entity_id
_entity_poly.type
_entity_poly.pdbx_seq_one_letter_code
_entity_poly.pdbx_strand_id
1 'polypeptide(L)'
;MSQFTQLPKSSQLNEFTTLELAQALMERLSISPNDWHRLKSNRNSRASEQIAAALVYLLNNQPQEALARLEQASGWLDRSISAPPCPSHGEKR
;
A
#
# COMPACT_ATOMS: atom_id res chain seq x y z
N MET A 1 -3.16 -43.21 -9.33
CA MET A 1 -3.38 -42.22 -8.25
C MET A 1 -2.22 -41.23 -8.31
N SER A 2 -2.34 -40.19 -9.12
CA SER A 2 -1.28 -39.20 -9.31
C SER A 2 -1.31 -38.21 -8.14
N GLN A 3 -0.38 -38.34 -7.21
CA GLN A 3 -0.17 -37.33 -6.17
C GLN A 3 0.45 -36.10 -6.83
N PHE A 4 -0.35 -35.05 -6.99
CA PHE A 4 0.17 -33.71 -7.23
C PHE A 4 0.84 -33.24 -5.95
N THR A 5 2.16 -33.30 -5.91
CA THR A 5 2.96 -32.66 -4.87
C THR A 5 2.73 -31.16 -4.96
N GLN A 6 1.82 -30.63 -4.15
CA GLN A 6 1.64 -29.19 -4.02
C GLN A 6 2.92 -28.63 -3.39
N LEU A 7 3.77 -28.02 -4.22
CA LEU A 7 4.89 -27.22 -3.75
C LEU A 7 4.39 -26.17 -2.74
N PRO A 8 5.18 -25.82 -1.72
CA PRO A 8 4.82 -24.74 -0.81
C PRO A 8 4.54 -23.49 -1.65
N LYS A 9 3.43 -22.79 -1.39
CA LYS A 9 3.04 -21.56 -2.12
C LYS A 9 4.16 -20.51 -2.16
N SER A 10 5.06 -20.51 -1.17
CA SER A 10 6.24 -19.64 -1.11
C SER A 10 7.32 -20.00 -2.13
N SER A 11 7.48 -21.27 -2.51
CA SER A 11 8.46 -21.69 -3.52
C SER A 11 8.13 -21.13 -4.92
N GLN A 12 6.84 -20.91 -5.20
CA GLN A 12 6.37 -20.27 -6.44
C GLN A 12 6.72 -18.78 -6.49
N LEU A 13 6.91 -18.13 -5.34
CA LEU A 13 7.27 -16.71 -5.28
C LEU A 13 8.73 -16.45 -5.68
N ASN A 14 9.57 -17.49 -5.71
CA ASN A 14 10.97 -17.39 -6.15
C ASN A 14 11.09 -17.05 -7.64
N GLU A 15 10.02 -17.21 -8.42
CA GLU A 15 9.98 -16.84 -9.85
C GLU A 15 9.93 -15.31 -10.04
N PHE A 16 9.53 -14.57 -9.00
CA PHE A 16 9.43 -13.12 -9.04
C PHE A 16 10.62 -12.49 -8.32
N THR A 17 11.10 -11.37 -8.87
CA THR A 17 12.05 -10.50 -8.18
C THR A 17 11.40 -9.86 -6.95
N THR A 18 12.22 -9.45 -5.98
CA THR A 18 11.73 -8.71 -4.81
C THR A 18 10.97 -7.43 -5.21
N LEU A 19 11.40 -6.79 -6.31
CA LEU A 19 10.73 -5.61 -6.84
C LEU A 19 9.32 -5.94 -7.38
N GLU A 20 9.18 -7.00 -8.17
CA GLU A 20 7.87 -7.42 -8.70
C GLU A 20 6.92 -7.82 -7.57
N LEU A 21 7.41 -8.49 -6.53
CA LEU A 21 6.62 -8.81 -5.35
C LEU A 21 6.16 -7.55 -4.60
N ALA A 22 7.02 -6.53 -4.48
CA ALA A 22 6.67 -5.27 -3.85
C ALA A 22 5.65 -4.47 -4.70
N GLN A 23 5.80 -4.47 -6.02
CA GLN A 23 4.85 -3.85 -6.95
C GLN A 23 3.48 -4.52 -6.89
N ALA A 24 3.44 -5.86 -6.94
CA ALA A 24 2.19 -6.61 -6.80
C ALA A 24 1.51 -6.37 -5.44
N LEU A 25 2.29 -6.26 -4.37
CA LEU A 25 1.78 -5.90 -3.04
C LEU A 25 1.20 -4.47 -3.02
N MET A 26 1.90 -3.51 -3.62
CA MET A 26 1.44 -2.13 -3.76
C MET A 26 0.13 -2.06 -4.53
N GLU A 27 0.01 -2.76 -5.66
CA GLU A 27 -1.22 -2.82 -6.46
C GLU A 27 -2.39 -3.38 -5.63
N ARG A 28 -2.15 -4.46 -4.88
CA ARG A 28 -3.18 -5.09 -4.03
C ARG A 28 -3.64 -4.19 -2.87
N LEU A 29 -2.76 -3.34 -2.35
CA LEU A 29 -3.06 -2.43 -1.24
C LEU A 29 -3.54 -1.05 -1.69
N SER A 30 -3.41 -0.74 -2.98
CA SER A 30 -3.85 0.54 -3.54
C SER A 30 -5.36 0.69 -3.40
N ILE A 31 -5.79 1.85 -2.90
CA ILE A 31 -7.21 2.12 -2.71
C ILE A 31 -7.81 2.48 -4.07
N SER A 32 -8.63 1.57 -4.61
CA SER A 32 -9.34 1.80 -5.86
C SER A 32 -10.31 2.99 -5.75
N PRO A 33 -10.66 3.68 -6.86
CA PRO A 33 -11.67 4.73 -6.85
C PRO A 33 -13.01 4.27 -6.22
N ASN A 34 -13.39 3.01 -6.43
CA ASN A 34 -14.61 2.43 -5.87
C ASN A 34 -14.54 2.26 -4.35
N ASP A 35 -13.35 1.97 -3.82
CA ASP A 35 -13.12 1.80 -2.38
C ASP A 35 -12.77 3.11 -1.67
N TRP A 36 -12.50 4.18 -2.42
CA TRP A 36 -12.05 5.45 -1.88
C TRP A 36 -12.93 5.95 -0.74
N HIS A 37 -14.24 6.04 -0.96
CA HIS A 37 -15.16 6.55 0.06
C HIS A 37 -15.15 5.72 1.35
N ARG A 38 -14.92 4.42 1.24
CA ARG A 38 -14.86 3.48 2.38
C ARG A 38 -13.52 3.55 3.11
N LEU A 39 -12.42 3.67 2.38
CA LEU A 39 -11.06 3.45 2.92
C LEU A 39 -10.23 4.72 3.06
N LYS A 40 -10.65 5.87 2.52
CA LYS A 40 -9.88 7.13 2.54
C LYS A 40 -9.44 7.59 3.93
N SER A 41 -10.21 7.26 4.96
CA SER A 41 -9.91 7.60 6.37
C SER A 41 -9.48 6.38 7.20
N ASN A 42 -9.41 5.19 6.58
CA ASN A 42 -8.93 3.99 7.25
C ASN A 42 -7.41 4.07 7.37
N ARG A 43 -6.95 4.41 8.56
CA ARG A 43 -5.52 4.61 8.88
C ARG A 43 -4.66 3.42 8.49
N ASN A 44 -5.12 2.20 8.77
CA ASN A 44 -4.36 0.99 8.45
C ASN A 44 -4.27 0.79 6.94
N SER A 45 -5.37 1.00 6.21
CA SER A 45 -5.36 0.89 4.74
C SER A 45 -4.43 1.94 4.11
N ARG A 46 -4.52 3.21 4.54
CA ARG A 46 -3.68 4.29 4.04
C ARG A 46 -2.20 4.09 4.39
N ALA A 47 -1.90 3.67 5.61
CA ALA A 47 -0.52 3.37 6.01
C ALA A 47 0.04 2.18 5.21
N SER A 48 -0.74 1.11 5.02
CA SER A 48 -0.32 -0.08 4.27
C SER A 48 0.01 0.27 2.81
N GLU A 49 -0.85 1.07 2.17
CA GLU A 49 -0.63 1.56 0.81
C GLU A 49 0.68 2.37 0.70
N GLN A 50 0.91 3.30 1.63
CA GLN A 50 2.15 4.10 1.64
C GLN A 50 3.40 3.26 1.89
N ILE A 51 3.35 2.30 2.83
CA ILE A 51 4.47 1.40 3.14
C ILE A 51 4.83 0.52 1.93
N ALA A 52 3.82 -0.04 1.25
CA ALA A 52 4.07 -0.87 0.07
C ALA A 52 4.72 -0.05 -1.06
N ALA A 53 4.24 1.18 -1.27
CA ALA A 53 4.84 2.07 -2.25
C ALA A 53 6.24 2.56 -1.82
N ALA A 54 6.52 2.72 -0.51
CA ALA A 54 7.86 3.04 -0.01
C ALA A 54 8.85 1.90 -0.28
N LEU A 55 8.41 0.65 -0.10
CA LEU A 55 9.22 -0.54 -0.40
C LEU A 55 9.60 -0.60 -1.89
N VAL A 56 8.66 -0.30 -2.80
CA VAL A 56 8.94 -0.21 -4.24
C VAL A 56 10.02 0.83 -4.54
N TYR A 57 9.97 2.01 -3.91
CA TYR A 57 11.00 3.04 -4.11
C TYR A 57 12.36 2.63 -3.52
N LEU A 58 12.41 2.06 -2.32
CA LEU A 58 13.67 1.58 -1.74
C LEU A 58 14.35 0.53 -2.61
N LEU A 59 13.58 -0.44 -3.12
CA LEU A 59 14.09 -1.49 -3.99
C LEU A 59 14.55 -0.96 -5.36
N ASN A 60 14.11 0.24 -5.75
CA ASN A 60 14.57 0.95 -6.94
C ASN A 60 15.66 2.00 -6.64
N ASN A 61 16.30 1.95 -5.47
CA ASN A 61 17.32 2.91 -5.05
C ASN A 61 16.84 4.38 -5.04
N GLN A 62 15.58 4.60 -4.68
CA GLN A 62 14.94 5.93 -4.51
C GLN A 62 14.61 6.19 -3.03
N PRO A 63 15.63 6.40 -2.17
CA PRO A 63 15.41 6.47 -0.73
C PRO A 63 14.69 7.75 -0.28
N GLN A 64 14.82 8.86 -1.01
CA GLN A 64 14.12 10.11 -0.68
C GLN A 64 12.61 9.97 -0.86
N GLU A 65 12.18 9.36 -1.97
CA GLU A 65 10.78 9.07 -2.26
C GLU A 65 10.19 8.04 -1.29
N ALA A 66 11.00 7.04 -0.92
CA ALA A 66 10.61 6.08 0.10
C ALA A 66 10.40 6.73 1.47
N LEU A 67 11.31 7.61 1.89
CA LEU A 67 11.22 8.31 3.17
C LEU A 67 9.93 9.13 3.25
N ALA A 68 9.63 9.92 2.20
CA ALA A 68 8.40 10.71 2.14
C ALA A 68 7.13 9.85 2.31
N ARG A 69 7.11 8.64 1.72
CA ARG A 69 6.00 7.70 1.90
C ARG A 69 5.93 7.10 3.30
N LEU A 70 7.07 6.78 3.92
CA LEU A 70 7.13 6.28 5.30
C LEU A 70 6.65 7.33 6.30
N GLU A 71 6.98 8.61 6.08
CA GLU A 71 6.47 9.72 6.88
C GLU A 71 4.94 9.84 6.76
N GLN A 72 4.40 9.75 5.54
CA GLN A 72 2.95 9.70 5.34
C GLN A 72 2.30 8.52 6.05
N ALA A 73 2.89 7.32 5.94
CA ALA A 73 2.39 6.12 6.63
C ALA A 73 2.38 6.31 8.16
N SER A 74 3.47 6.84 8.70
CA SER A 74 3.61 7.15 10.12
C SER A 74 2.54 8.13 10.57
N GLY A 75 2.31 9.18 9.78
CA GLY A 75 1.29 10.19 10.07
C GLY A 75 -0.15 9.63 10.10
N TRP A 76 -0.43 8.61 9.28
CA TRP A 76 -1.71 7.90 9.36
C TRP A 76 -1.84 7.06 10.64
N LEU A 77 -0.76 6.39 11.07
CA LEU A 77 -0.74 5.52 12.24
C LEU A 77 -0.77 6.31 13.56
N ASP A 78 0.00 7.38 13.66
CA ASP A 78 0.08 8.24 14.85
C ASP A 78 -1.04 9.29 14.93
N ARG A 79 -1.87 9.37 13.87
CA ARG A 79 -3.03 10.27 13.74
C ARG A 79 -2.68 11.75 13.54
N SER A 80 -1.45 12.09 13.19
CA SER A 80 -1.05 13.45 12.80
C SER A 80 -1.59 13.84 11.42
N ILE A 81 -1.92 12.87 10.56
CA ILE A 81 -2.57 13.08 9.26
C ILE A 81 -4.03 12.61 9.31
N SER A 82 -4.91 13.38 8.67
CA SER A 82 -6.30 13.02 8.43
C SER A 82 -6.65 13.14 6.95
N ALA A 83 -7.63 12.36 6.50
CA ALA A 83 -8.14 12.49 5.14
C ALA A 83 -8.63 13.92 4.89
N PRO A 84 -8.33 14.53 3.72
CA PRO A 84 -8.88 15.82 3.39
C PRO A 84 -10.42 15.76 3.41
N PRO A 85 -11.09 16.86 3.83
CA PRO A 85 -12.55 16.92 3.82
C PRO A 85 -13.07 16.71 2.39
N CYS A 86 -14.28 16.14 2.27
CA CYS A 86 -14.94 16.03 0.97
C CYS A 86 -15.15 17.44 0.40
N PRO A 87 -14.86 17.67 -0.90
CA PRO A 87 -15.16 18.96 -1.54
C PRO A 87 -16.67 19.28 -1.51
N SER A 88 -17.54 18.27 -1.45
CA SER A 88 -19.00 18.41 -1.34
C SER A 88 -19.53 18.69 0.08
N HIS A 89 -18.65 18.90 1.06
CA HIS A 89 -19.01 19.26 2.45
C HIS A 89 -18.26 20.51 2.91
N GLY A 90 -18.14 21.50 2.01
CA GLY A 90 -17.44 22.77 2.25
C GLY A 90 -18.29 24.04 2.16
N GLU A 91 -19.59 23.94 1.85
CA GLU A 91 -20.50 25.11 1.80
C GLU A 91 -21.65 24.95 2.78
N LYS A 92 -21.40 25.27 4.04
CA LYS A 92 -22.43 25.83 4.93
C LYS A 92 -21.76 26.91 5.80
N ARG A 93 -21.85 28.14 5.33
CA ARG A 93 -21.98 29.33 6.17
C ARG A 93 -23.30 29.99 5.84
#